data_AF-A0A934UMS0-F1
#
_entry.id   AF-A0A934UMS0-F1
#
_cell.length_a   1.000
_cell.length_b   1.000
_cell.length_c   1.000
_cell.angle_alpha   90.00
_cell.angle_beta   90.00
_cell.angle_gamma   90.00
#
_symmetry.space_group_name_H-M   'P 1'
#
loop_
_entity.id
_entity.type
_entity.pdbx_description
1 polymer ?
#
loop_
_entity_poly.entity_id
_entity_poly.type
_entity_poly.pdbx_seq_one_letter_code
_entity_poly.pdbx_strand_id
1 'polypeptide(L)'
;MKNLLKAEPTRVIIPVSTAIERTTHWRNFMKNNVAARDDRKIPKAVYISKEDIEDMAEQCRADDTIAGVRAYFTLNTPYSEDIKNEVKFVMVLVKINDTKPFGDDIIYAPGVVTGEDGSKFGGGDDSNIYDFTKPCPDCCDPESPLFGGSV
;
A
#
# COMPACT_ATOMS: atom_id res chain seq x y z
N MET A 1 -23.89 7.05 19.07
CA MET A 1 -22.59 6.70 18.45
C MET A 1 -22.15 5.37 19.02
N LYS A 2 -22.14 4.30 18.20
CA LYS A 2 -21.64 2.99 18.64
C LYS A 2 -20.21 2.86 18.15
N ASN A 3 -19.31 2.53 19.07
CA ASN A 3 -17.87 2.44 18.86
C ASN A 3 -17.57 1.53 17.67
N LEU A 4 -17.02 2.08 16.57
CA LEU A 4 -16.03 1.30 15.84
C LEU A 4 -15.02 0.84 16.88
N LEU A 5 -14.57 -0.42 16.75
CA LEU A 5 -13.30 -0.78 17.34
C LEU A 5 -12.27 0.15 16.67
N LYS A 6 -11.96 1.27 17.32
CA LYS A 6 -10.78 2.06 16.97
C LYS A 6 -9.66 1.03 16.99
N ALA A 7 -9.08 0.76 15.83
CA ALA A 7 -7.86 -0.01 15.80
C ALA A 7 -6.91 0.73 16.75
N GLU A 8 -6.57 0.10 17.87
CA GLU A 8 -5.57 0.63 18.80
C GLU A 8 -4.37 1.06 17.96
N PRO A 9 -3.80 2.26 18.18
CA PRO A 9 -2.59 2.66 17.49
C PRO A 9 -1.52 1.60 17.76
N THR A 10 -1.26 0.75 16.77
CA THR A 10 -0.34 -0.38 16.87
C THR A 10 1.09 0.10 16.71
N ARG A 11 1.49 1.16 17.43
CA ARG A 11 2.89 1.55 17.53
C ARG A 11 3.63 0.47 18.32
N VAL A 12 4.03 -0.57 17.61
CA VAL A 12 4.85 -1.65 18.14
C VAL A 12 6.31 -1.23 17.95
N ILE A 13 6.95 -0.82 19.03
CA ILE A 13 8.38 -0.53 19.03
C ILE A 13 9.11 -1.86 19.29
N ILE A 14 9.97 -2.27 18.36
CA ILE A 14 10.81 -3.46 18.49
C ILE A 14 12.30 -3.07 18.47
N PRO A 15 13.20 -3.86 19.10
CA PRO A 15 14.64 -3.67 18.96
C PRO A 15 15.09 -3.76 17.50
N VAL A 16 16.16 -3.04 17.16
CA VAL A 16 16.75 -3.06 15.80
C VAL A 16 17.14 -4.48 15.38
N SER A 17 17.76 -5.25 16.27
CA SER A 17 18.11 -6.66 16.03
C SER A 17 16.88 -7.50 15.67
N THR A 18 15.78 -7.33 16.38
CA THR A 18 14.50 -8.00 16.09
C THR A 18 13.92 -7.58 14.74
N ALA A 19 14.04 -6.31 14.36
CA ALA A 19 13.59 -5.85 13.04
C ALA A 19 14.42 -6.49 11.90
N ILE A 20 15.74 -6.54 12.06
CA ILE A 20 16.66 -7.18 11.11
C ILE A 20 16.32 -8.67 10.98
N GLU A 21 16.17 -9.36 12.12
CA GLU A 21 15.82 -10.78 12.16
C GLU A 21 14.48 -11.06 11.45
N ARG A 22 13.42 -10.29 11.74
CA ARG A 22 12.10 -10.47 11.12
C ARG A 22 12.13 -10.25 9.61
N THR A 23 12.84 -9.22 9.15
CA THR A 23 12.98 -8.95 7.70
C THR A 23 13.83 -10.01 7.01
N THR A 24 14.85 -10.58 7.69
CA THR A 24 15.61 -11.73 7.22
C THR A 24 14.75 -12.99 7.10
N HIS A 25 13.91 -13.28 8.11
CA HIS A 25 12.97 -14.40 8.05
C HIS A 25 12.01 -14.29 6.86
N TRP A 26 11.50 -13.09 6.56
CA TRP A 26 10.67 -12.84 5.38
C TRP A 26 11.41 -13.16 4.08
N ARG A 27 12.61 -12.62 3.88
CA ARG A 27 13.42 -12.88 2.68
C ARG A 27 13.69 -14.38 2.50
N ASN A 28 14.07 -15.06 3.58
CA ASN A 28 14.33 -16.50 3.57
C ASN A 28 13.06 -17.29 3.25
N PHE A 29 11.92 -16.90 3.82
CA PHE A 29 10.64 -17.52 3.51
C PHE A 29 10.31 -17.40 2.02
N MET A 30 10.37 -16.18 1.46
CA MET A 30 10.06 -15.92 0.05
C MET A 30 10.99 -16.69 -0.89
N LYS A 31 12.30 -16.67 -0.61
CA LYS A 31 13.31 -17.40 -1.40
C LYS A 31 13.08 -18.91 -1.45
N ASN A 32 12.61 -19.49 -0.33
CA ASN A 32 12.47 -20.94 -0.19
C ASN A 32 11.08 -21.47 -0.54
N ASN A 33 10.04 -20.63 -0.48
CA ASN A 33 8.64 -21.06 -0.62
C ASN A 33 7.92 -20.45 -1.82
N VAL A 34 8.50 -19.44 -2.46
CA VAL A 34 7.97 -18.82 -3.68
C VAL A 34 8.94 -19.11 -4.82
N ALA A 35 8.42 -19.28 -6.04
CA ALA A 35 9.22 -19.63 -7.22
C ALA A 35 10.31 -18.59 -7.60
N ALA A 36 10.33 -17.45 -6.89
CA ALA A 36 11.36 -16.43 -6.99
C ALA A 36 12.71 -16.93 -6.44
N ARG A 37 13.49 -17.60 -7.29
CA ARG A 37 14.90 -17.95 -7.01
C ARG A 37 15.85 -16.75 -7.10
N ASP A 38 15.35 -15.60 -7.57
CA ASP A 38 16.11 -14.37 -7.74
C ASP A 38 15.80 -13.42 -6.57
N ASP A 39 16.79 -13.13 -5.73
CA ASP A 39 16.65 -12.23 -4.57
C ASP A 39 16.19 -10.82 -4.93
N ARG A 40 16.41 -10.39 -6.18
CA ARG A 40 15.91 -9.09 -6.68
C ARG A 40 14.39 -9.10 -6.80
N LYS A 41 13.79 -10.28 -6.98
CA LYS A 41 12.35 -10.47 -7.15
C LYS A 41 11.56 -10.56 -5.86
N ILE A 42 12.24 -10.50 -4.72
CA ILE A 42 11.59 -10.57 -3.42
C ILE A 42 11.17 -9.15 -3.03
N PRO A 43 9.87 -8.88 -2.78
CA PRO A 43 9.43 -7.60 -2.22
C PRO A 43 10.05 -7.41 -0.83
N LYS A 44 10.81 -6.33 -0.65
CA LYS A 44 11.52 -6.03 0.61
C LYS A 44 10.90 -4.87 1.37
N ALA A 45 10.59 -3.79 0.66
CA ALA A 45 10.04 -2.57 1.20
C ALA A 45 9.26 -1.83 0.13
N VAL A 46 8.40 -0.91 0.56
CA VAL A 46 7.75 0.10 -0.27
C VAL A 46 8.09 1.44 0.34
N TYR A 47 8.49 2.38 -0.49
CA TYR A 47 8.66 3.76 -0.07
C TYR A 47 7.39 4.53 -0.39
N ILE A 48 6.92 5.30 0.59
CA ILE A 48 5.80 6.21 0.46
C ILE A 48 6.37 7.57 0.84
N SER A 49 6.21 8.56 -0.01
CA SER A 49 6.78 9.87 0.28
C SER A 49 6.07 10.51 1.48
N LYS A 50 6.75 11.45 2.13
CA LYS A 50 6.13 12.22 3.21
C LYS A 50 4.88 12.97 2.73
N GLU A 51 4.96 13.57 1.54
CA GLU A 51 3.87 14.32 0.90
C GLU A 51 2.64 13.44 0.69
N ASP A 52 2.83 12.25 0.12
CA ASP A 52 1.78 11.25 -0.06
C ASP A 52 1.07 10.86 1.25
N ILE A 53 1.85 10.70 2.34
CA ILE A 53 1.31 10.40 3.67
C ILE A 53 0.51 11.59 4.20
N GLU A 54 1.01 12.81 4.02
CA GLU A 54 0.36 14.04 4.49
C GLU A 54 -0.96 14.30 3.74
N ASP A 55 -0.98 14.14 2.43
CA ASP A 55 -2.16 14.29 1.58
C ASP A 55 -3.25 13.27 1.94
N MET A 56 -2.87 12.00 2.12
CA MET A 56 -3.82 10.98 2.54
C MET A 56 -4.36 11.24 3.95
N ALA A 57 -3.49 11.69 4.87
CA ALA A 57 -3.90 12.07 6.21
C ALA A 57 -4.86 13.27 6.20
N GLU A 58 -4.69 14.22 5.28
CA GLU A 58 -5.62 15.33 5.10
C GLU A 58 -7.00 14.85 4.66
N GLN A 59 -7.07 13.94 3.69
CA GLN A 59 -8.35 13.33 3.27
C GLN A 59 -9.05 12.62 4.43
N CYS A 60 -8.30 11.85 5.22
CA CYS A 60 -8.84 11.17 6.41
C CYS A 60 -9.34 12.16 7.47
N ARG A 61 -8.73 13.35 7.59
CA ARG A 61 -9.19 14.40 8.51
C ARG A 61 -10.42 15.14 8.00
N ALA A 62 -10.56 15.25 6.68
CA ALA A 62 -11.66 15.98 6.04
C ALA A 62 -12.99 15.21 6.03
N ASP A 63 -12.96 13.87 6.10
CA ASP A 63 -14.14 13.00 6.07
C ASP A 63 -14.18 12.08 7.31
N ASP A 64 -15.11 12.38 8.22
CA ASP A 64 -15.31 11.64 9.48
C ASP A 64 -15.89 10.23 9.27
N THR A 65 -16.33 9.92 8.05
CA THR A 65 -16.78 8.58 7.68
C THR A 65 -15.62 7.66 7.32
N ILE A 66 -14.39 8.16 7.19
CA ILE A 66 -13.19 7.35 6.95
C ILE A 66 -12.73 6.69 8.26
N ALA A 67 -12.69 5.37 8.26
CA ALA A 67 -12.18 4.55 9.36
C ALA A 67 -10.64 4.38 9.31
N GLY A 68 -10.05 4.50 8.12
CA GLY A 68 -8.61 4.35 7.93
C GLY A 68 -8.24 4.04 6.48
N VAL A 69 -7.16 3.29 6.31
CA VAL A 69 -6.57 2.97 5.01
C VAL A 69 -6.21 1.48 4.97
N ARG A 70 -6.45 0.82 3.84
CA ARG A 70 -6.03 -0.56 3.57
C ARG A 70 -5.02 -0.60 2.44
N ALA A 71 -4.02 -1.45 2.56
CA ALA A 71 -3.02 -1.66 1.52
C ALA A 71 -3.19 -3.01 0.81
N TYR A 72 -2.93 -3.03 -0.50
CA TYR A 72 -2.98 -4.21 -1.35
C TYR A 72 -1.70 -4.33 -2.17
N PHE A 73 -1.20 -5.57 -2.33
CA PHE A 73 -0.23 -5.88 -3.36
C PHE A 73 -0.96 -6.18 -4.67
N THR A 74 -0.53 -5.58 -5.78
CA THR A 74 -1.18 -5.72 -7.09
C THR A 74 -0.16 -5.93 -8.20
N LEU A 75 -0.65 -6.38 -9.35
CA LEU A 75 0.14 -6.53 -10.58
C LEU A 75 -0.61 -5.82 -11.70
N ASN A 76 0.11 -5.12 -12.60
CA ASN A 76 -0.51 -4.54 -13.80
C ASN A 76 -1.01 -5.65 -14.74
N THR A 77 -0.28 -6.76 -14.82
CA THR A 77 -0.63 -7.95 -15.61
C THR A 77 -0.20 -9.21 -14.85
N PRO A 78 -0.81 -10.37 -15.12
CA PRO A 78 -0.43 -11.63 -14.48
C PRO A 78 1.05 -12.00 -14.65
N TYR A 79 1.74 -11.43 -15.65
CA TYR A 79 3.14 -11.72 -15.97
C TYR A 79 4.10 -10.60 -15.55
N SER A 80 3.60 -9.55 -14.88
CA SER A 80 4.41 -8.37 -14.50
C SER A 80 5.53 -8.72 -13.51
N GLU A 81 5.30 -9.69 -12.62
CA GLU A 81 6.32 -10.18 -11.70
C GLU A 81 7.40 -11.01 -12.42
N ASP A 82 6.98 -11.91 -13.31
CA ASP A 82 7.89 -12.80 -14.02
C ASP A 82 8.87 -12.07 -14.94
N ILE A 83 8.37 -11.02 -15.62
CA ILE A 83 9.12 -10.32 -16.68
C ILE A 83 9.84 -9.09 -16.13
N LYS A 84 9.24 -8.35 -15.18
CA LYS A 84 9.71 -7.03 -14.76
C LYS A 84 9.88 -6.86 -13.26
N ASN A 85 9.48 -7.84 -12.46
CA ASN A 85 9.44 -7.73 -11.00
C ASN A 85 8.62 -6.51 -10.53
N GLU A 86 7.54 -6.20 -11.24
CA GLU A 86 6.69 -5.05 -10.94
C GLU A 86 5.54 -5.47 -10.01
N VAL A 87 5.85 -5.76 -8.74
CA VAL A 87 4.83 -5.82 -7.69
C VAL A 87 4.49 -4.40 -7.27
N LYS A 88 3.20 -4.09 -7.32
CA LYS A 88 2.67 -2.80 -6.91
C LYS A 88 2.07 -2.87 -5.51
N PHE A 89 2.02 -1.73 -4.85
CA PHE A 89 1.52 -1.52 -3.50
C PHE A 89 0.62 -0.31 -3.59
N VAL A 90 -0.67 -0.59 -3.44
CA VAL A 90 -1.70 0.42 -3.54
C VAL A 90 -2.40 0.57 -2.21
N MET A 91 -2.79 1.78 -1.84
CA MET A 91 -3.61 2.03 -0.66
C MET A 91 -4.97 2.57 -1.04
N VAL A 92 -5.98 2.19 -0.25
CA VAL A 92 -7.38 2.52 -0.47
C VAL A 92 -7.97 3.02 0.83
N LEU A 93 -8.70 4.13 0.79
CA LEU A 93 -9.43 4.64 1.93
C LEU A 93 -10.53 3.67 2.33
N VAL A 94 -10.72 3.48 3.64
CA VAL A 94 -11.72 2.58 4.20
C VAL A 94 -12.79 3.41 4.89
N LYS A 95 -14.03 3.26 4.45
CA LYS A 95 -15.21 3.89 5.06
C LYS A 95 -15.75 3.04 6.20
N ILE A 96 -16.25 3.70 7.24
CA ILE A 96 -17.04 3.08 8.31
C ILE A 96 -18.22 2.33 7.71
N ASN A 97 -18.46 1.10 8.18
CA ASN A 97 -19.63 0.33 7.80
C ASN A 97 -20.22 -0.38 9.04
N ASP A 98 -21.53 -0.25 9.25
CA ASP A 98 -22.22 -0.81 10.42
C ASP A 98 -22.37 -2.34 10.40
N THR A 99 -22.26 -2.94 9.22
CA THR A 99 -22.40 -4.38 8.97
C THR A 99 -21.06 -5.10 8.80
N LYS A 100 -19.96 -4.37 8.54
CA LYS A 100 -18.62 -4.93 8.35
C LYS A 100 -17.66 -4.37 9.40
N PRO A 101 -17.08 -5.22 10.26
CA PRO A 101 -16.26 -4.77 11.40
C PRO A 101 -14.97 -4.03 11.01
N PHE A 102 -14.55 -4.12 9.74
CA PHE A 102 -13.33 -3.50 9.22
C PHE A 102 -13.60 -2.50 8.09
N GLY A 103 -14.85 -2.04 7.94
CA GLY A 103 -15.25 -1.03 6.95
C GLY A 103 -15.29 -1.53 5.50
N ASP A 104 -15.60 -0.60 4.59
CA ASP A 104 -15.66 -0.80 3.14
C ASP A 104 -14.55 -0.03 2.41
N ASP A 105 -13.99 -0.60 1.36
CA ASP A 105 -13.04 0.11 0.52
C ASP A 105 -13.75 1.14 -0.38
N ILE A 106 -13.23 2.36 -0.40
CA ILE A 106 -13.66 3.41 -1.32
C ILE A 106 -12.89 3.21 -2.62
N ILE A 107 -13.41 2.38 -3.52
CA ILE A 107 -12.72 2.02 -4.77
C ILE A 107 -12.98 2.99 -5.93
N TYR A 108 -14.05 3.78 -5.88
CA TYR A 108 -14.45 4.70 -6.95
C TYR A 108 -14.34 6.15 -6.51
N ALA A 109 -13.76 7.01 -7.37
CA ALA A 109 -13.79 8.45 -7.22
C ALA A 109 -15.20 8.98 -7.49
N PRO A 110 -15.77 9.85 -6.64
CA PRO A 110 -17.03 10.50 -6.95
C PRO A 110 -16.86 11.46 -8.14
N GLY A 111 -17.28 11.00 -9.33
CA GLY A 111 -17.51 11.82 -10.51
C GLY A 111 -16.24 12.33 -11.20
N VAL A 112 -15.84 11.64 -12.26
CA VAL A 112 -14.98 12.25 -13.29
C VAL A 112 -15.69 13.49 -13.84
N VAL A 113 -15.03 14.61 -13.62
CA VAL A 113 -15.07 15.89 -14.33
C VAL A 113 -15.98 15.88 -15.56
N THR A 114 -17.07 16.66 -15.51
CA THR A 114 -17.68 17.17 -16.75
C THR A 114 -16.61 18.01 -17.42
N GLY A 115 -16.20 17.67 -18.65
CA GLY A 115 -15.33 18.54 -19.43
C GLY A 115 -15.96 19.94 -19.51
N GLU A 116 -15.13 20.99 -19.67
CA GLU A 116 -15.61 22.38 -19.81
C GLU A 116 -16.63 22.59 -20.96
N ASP A 117 -16.84 21.58 -21.81
CA ASP A 117 -17.79 21.52 -22.91
C ASP A 117 -19.04 20.65 -22.65
N GLY A 118 -19.20 20.08 -21.46
CA GLY A 118 -20.32 19.21 -21.12
C GLY A 118 -20.32 17.85 -21.82
N SER A 119 -19.24 17.46 -22.49
CA SER A 119 -19.12 16.14 -23.11
C SER A 119 -18.72 15.09 -22.07
N LYS A 120 -19.50 14.00 -21.98
CA LYS A 120 -19.14 12.81 -21.21
C LYS A 120 -18.14 12.00 -22.03
N PHE A 121 -16.85 12.14 -21.75
CA PHE A 121 -15.88 11.17 -22.26
C PHE A 121 -16.20 9.79 -21.65
N GLY A 122 -16.33 8.80 -22.52
CA GLY A 122 -16.83 7.48 -22.15
C GLY A 122 -15.91 6.75 -21.17
N GLY A 123 -16.51 6.27 -20.08
CA GLY A 123 -16.35 4.88 -19.65
C GLY A 123 -15.07 4.47 -18.93
N GLY A 124 -14.56 5.29 -18.04
CA GLY A 124 -13.67 4.82 -16.96
C GLY A 124 -14.11 5.44 -15.65
N ASP A 125 -14.59 4.63 -14.71
CA ASP A 125 -14.72 5.10 -13.32
C ASP A 125 -13.28 5.27 -12.81
N ASP A 126 -12.84 6.51 -12.59
CA ASP A 126 -11.54 6.77 -11.95
C ASP A 126 -11.53 6.09 -10.57
N SER A 127 -10.45 5.37 -10.25
CA SER A 127 -10.34 4.65 -8.99
C SER A 127 -9.78 5.54 -7.89
N ASN A 128 -10.33 5.44 -6.67
CA ASN A 128 -9.76 6.04 -5.44
C ASN A 128 -8.61 5.20 -4.84
N ILE A 129 -7.91 4.45 -5.71
CA ILE A 129 -6.81 3.57 -5.36
C ILE A 129 -5.51 4.32 -5.62
N TYR A 130 -4.73 4.56 -4.56
CA TYR A 130 -3.47 5.26 -4.62
C TYR A 130 -2.32 4.28 -4.84
N ASP A 131 -1.61 4.37 -5.96
CA ASP A 131 -0.46 3.51 -6.27
C ASP A 131 0.85 4.16 -5.82
N PHE A 132 1.41 3.72 -4.69
CA PHE A 132 2.65 4.24 -4.13
C PHE A 132 3.91 3.52 -4.62
N THR A 133 3.80 2.70 -5.67
CA THR A 133 4.95 1.96 -6.20
C THR A 133 5.61 2.57 -7.42
N LYS A 134 5.25 3.81 -7.74
CA LYS A 134 5.88 4.54 -8.83
C LYS A 134 6.68 5.74 -8.34
N PRO A 135 8.02 5.65 -8.33
CA PRO A 135 8.83 4.45 -8.48
C PRO A 135 9.05 3.80 -7.10
N CYS A 136 9.05 2.47 -7.07
CA CYS A 136 9.90 1.74 -6.13
C CYS A 136 11.26 2.44 -6.20
N PRO A 137 11.70 3.16 -5.17
CA PRO A 137 12.75 4.13 -5.35
C PRO A 137 13.99 3.41 -5.85
N ASP A 138 14.70 4.02 -6.79
CA ASP A 138 16.11 3.71 -7.05
C ASP A 138 16.94 3.78 -5.75
N CYS A 139 16.39 4.38 -4.70
CA CYS A 139 16.87 4.50 -3.33
C CYS A 139 16.16 3.59 -2.30
N CYS A 140 15.85 2.32 -2.62
CA CYS A 140 15.85 1.33 -1.53
C CYS A 140 17.27 1.32 -0.95
N ASP A 141 17.45 1.81 0.28
CA ASP A 141 18.76 1.89 0.92
C ASP A 141 19.39 0.48 1.01
N PRO A 142 20.32 0.13 0.11
CA PRO A 142 20.86 -1.23 0.07
C PRO A 142 21.82 -1.47 1.22
N GLU A 143 22.35 -0.39 1.81
CA GLU A 143 23.19 -0.38 3.01
C GLU A 143 22.36 -0.53 4.28
N SER A 144 21.02 -0.43 4.18
CA SER A 144 20.15 -0.67 5.31
C SER A 144 20.32 -2.11 5.81
N PRO A 145 20.53 -2.33 7.12
CA PRO A 145 20.58 -3.68 7.68
C PRO A 145 19.25 -4.43 7.51
N LEU A 146 18.15 -3.70 7.29
CA LEU A 146 16.84 -4.25 6.97
C LEU A 146 16.71 -4.71 5.52
N PHE A 147 17.57 -4.25 4.61
CA PHE A 147 17.58 -4.65 3.20
C PHE A 147 18.45 -5.89 2.95
N GLY A 148 19.68 -5.89 3.47
CA GLY A 148 20.68 -6.95 3.27
C GLY A 148 20.69 -8.05 4.34
N GLY A 149 20.23 -7.76 5.56
CA GLY A 149 20.15 -8.74 6.65
C GLY A 149 21.41 -8.91 7.49
N SER A 150 22.30 -7.91 7.54
CA SER A 150 23.53 -7.91 8.33
C SER A 150 23.67 -6.61 9.13
N VAL A 151 24.23 -6.70 10.34
CA VAL A 151 24.69 -5.55 11.15
C VAL A 151 26.17 -5.34 10.92
#